data_AF-A0A923MFJ1-F1
#
_entry.id   AF-A0A923MFJ1-F1
#
_cell.length_a   1.000
_cell.length_b   1.000
_cell.length_c   1.000
_cell.angle_alpha   90.00
_cell.angle_beta   90.00
_cell.angle_gamma   90.00
#
_symmetry.space_group_name_H-M   'P 1'
#
loop_
_entity.id
_entity.type
_entity.pdbx_description
1 polymer ?
#
loop_
_entity_poly.entity_id
_entity_poly.type
_entity_poly.pdbx_seq_one_letter_code
_entity_poly.pdbx_strand_id
1 'polypeptide(L)'
;MMLWRIAEETRQYRADDLSGTGAAQYPGRWNNAGAPVLYTTLTISLAALETAAHMAETGLPGNRYVVRIDVPEHAWRNRQVLAPEALPVTWDAIPAGESSAELGAEWLAAGASAILLVPSVIVPEEAVALINPAHPDAAKIKATAVRSFEYSRLFR
;
A
#
# COMPACT_ATOMS: atom_id res chain seq x y z
N MET A 1 -7.31 2.24 14.46
CA MET A 1 -7.68 2.62 13.07
C MET A 1 -7.72 1.35 12.23
N MET A 2 -8.53 1.31 11.17
CA MET A 2 -8.57 0.20 10.23
C MET A 2 -8.09 0.66 8.85
N LEU A 3 -7.19 -0.13 8.26
CA LEU A 3 -6.74 0.02 6.88
C LEU A 3 -7.11 -1.24 6.08
N TRP A 4 -7.09 -1.12 4.76
CA TRP A 4 -7.55 -2.15 3.85
C TRP A 4 -6.57 -2.39 2.72
N ARG A 5 -6.46 -3.65 2.32
CA ARG A 5 -5.71 -4.09 1.14
C ARG A 5 -6.51 -5.16 0.41
N ILE A 6 -6.35 -5.25 -0.90
CA ILE A 6 -6.75 -6.43 -1.67
C ILE A 6 -5.46 -7.13 -2.10
N ALA A 7 -5.26 -8.36 -1.62
CA ALA A 7 -4.01 -9.09 -1.81
C ALA A 7 -4.24 -10.50 -2.33
N GLU A 8 -3.21 -11.08 -2.94
CA GLU A 8 -3.20 -12.49 -3.35
C GLU A 8 -2.71 -13.40 -2.22
N GLU A 9 -3.16 -14.65 -2.23
CA GLU A 9 -2.57 -15.75 -1.46
C GLU A 9 -1.60 -16.52 -2.38
N THR A 10 -0.29 -16.46 -2.12
CA THR A 10 0.69 -17.14 -2.97
C THR A 10 1.36 -18.30 -2.23
N ARG A 11 2.18 -19.09 -2.95
CA ARG A 11 3.01 -20.12 -2.30
C ARG A 11 4.15 -19.55 -1.46
N GLN A 12 4.51 -18.29 -1.67
CA GLN A 12 5.65 -17.63 -1.00
C GLN A 12 5.21 -16.78 0.18
N TYR A 13 4.03 -16.16 0.08
CA TYR A 13 3.47 -15.29 1.11
C TYR A 13 1.95 -15.35 1.09
N ARG A 14 1.36 -15.18 2.28
CA ARG A 14 -0.08 -15.18 2.51
C ARG A 14 -0.70 -13.82 2.19
N ALA A 15 -2.01 -13.77 1.94
CA ALA A 15 -2.71 -12.51 1.68
C ALA A 15 -2.62 -11.53 2.87
N ASP A 16 -2.56 -12.04 4.09
CA ASP A 16 -2.38 -11.27 5.32
C ASP A 16 -0.92 -11.05 5.73
N ASP A 17 0.03 -11.27 4.83
CA ASP A 17 1.45 -11.00 5.07
C ASP A 17 1.71 -9.51 5.36
N LEU A 18 2.52 -9.25 6.39
CA LEU A 18 2.95 -7.92 6.82
C LEU A 18 4.46 -7.69 6.63
N SER A 19 5.16 -8.59 5.93
CA SER A 19 6.61 -8.46 5.73
C SER A 19 6.99 -7.39 4.70
N GLY A 20 6.09 -7.09 3.75
CA GLY A 20 6.37 -6.19 2.62
C GLY A 20 7.25 -6.82 1.52
N THR A 21 7.54 -8.12 1.59
CA THR A 21 8.40 -8.81 0.61
C THR A 21 7.87 -8.72 -0.82
N GLY A 22 6.55 -8.71 -1.03
CA GLY A 22 5.96 -8.54 -2.36
C GLY A 22 6.39 -7.24 -3.02
N ALA A 23 6.30 -6.11 -2.30
CA ALA A 23 6.74 -4.81 -2.79
C ALA A 23 8.27 -4.71 -2.90
N ALA A 24 9.02 -5.41 -2.06
CA ALA A 24 10.47 -5.47 -2.19
C ALA A 24 10.89 -6.18 -3.50
N GLN A 25 10.18 -7.24 -3.89
CA GLN A 25 10.46 -8.00 -5.10
C GLN A 25 9.94 -7.31 -6.37
N TYR A 26 8.75 -6.71 -6.27
CA TYR A 26 8.08 -5.99 -7.34
C TYR A 26 7.74 -4.57 -6.83
N PRO A 27 8.65 -3.60 -6.96
CA PRO A 27 8.48 -2.27 -6.39
C PRO A 27 7.27 -1.54 -6.95
N GLY A 28 6.57 -0.85 -6.05
CA GLY A 28 5.52 0.09 -6.40
C GLY A 28 6.05 1.52 -6.53
N ARG A 29 5.14 2.48 -6.62
CA ARG A 29 5.44 3.91 -6.77
C ARG A 29 6.36 4.51 -5.70
N TRP A 30 6.25 4.01 -4.47
CA TRP A 30 6.82 4.62 -3.26
C TRP A 30 7.90 3.74 -2.61
N ASN A 31 8.53 2.82 -3.35
CA ASN A 31 9.68 2.07 -2.85
C ASN A 31 10.62 1.61 -3.96
N ASN A 32 11.91 1.54 -3.63
CA ASN A 32 12.91 0.93 -4.50
C ASN A 32 12.89 -0.60 -4.41
N ALA A 33 13.44 -1.26 -5.43
CA ALA A 33 13.68 -2.71 -5.39
C ALA A 33 14.49 -3.10 -4.15
N GLY A 34 14.08 -4.19 -3.49
CA GLY A 34 14.67 -4.67 -2.25
C GLY A 34 14.19 -3.96 -0.98
N ALA A 35 13.44 -2.86 -1.08
CA ALA A 35 12.92 -2.13 0.08
C ALA A 35 11.50 -2.60 0.44
N PRO A 36 11.29 -3.29 1.59
CA PRO A 36 9.98 -3.78 1.98
C PRO A 36 9.06 -2.64 2.42
N VAL A 37 7.83 -2.64 1.90
CA VAL A 37 6.77 -1.71 2.29
C VAL A 37 5.42 -2.39 2.08
N LEU A 38 4.42 -2.04 2.88
CA LEU A 38 3.05 -2.49 2.67
C LEU A 38 2.23 -1.33 2.09
N TYR A 39 1.57 -1.58 0.97
CA TYR A 39 0.58 -0.67 0.39
C TYR A 39 -0.81 -1.03 0.91
N THR A 40 -1.47 -0.04 1.51
CA THR A 40 -2.80 -0.18 2.10
C THR A 40 -3.59 1.10 1.85
N THR A 41 -4.88 1.12 2.16
CA THR A 41 -5.76 2.27 1.91
C THR A 41 -6.72 2.46 3.08
N LEU A 42 -7.34 3.63 3.16
CA LEU A 42 -8.34 3.92 4.21
C LEU A 42 -9.70 3.28 3.89
N THR A 43 -9.98 2.95 2.64
CA THR A 43 -11.27 2.45 2.18
C THR A 43 -11.10 1.20 1.31
N ILE A 44 -12.05 0.26 1.40
CA ILE A 44 -12.04 -0.94 0.54
C ILE A 44 -12.21 -0.54 -0.94
N SER A 45 -12.96 0.53 -1.22
CA SER A 45 -13.15 1.06 -2.58
C SER A 45 -11.85 1.52 -3.22
N LEU A 46 -11.00 2.25 -2.49
CA LEU A 46 -9.70 2.66 -3.01
C LEU A 46 -8.77 1.46 -3.17
N ALA A 47 -8.77 0.50 -2.23
CA ALA A 47 -8.01 -0.74 -2.40
C ALA A 47 -8.40 -1.48 -3.70
N ALA A 48 -9.69 -1.51 -4.03
CA ALA A 48 -10.20 -2.09 -5.28
C ALA A 48 -9.72 -1.32 -6.51
N LEU A 49 -9.78 0.00 -6.47
CA LEU A 49 -9.36 0.85 -7.59
C LEU A 49 -7.86 0.74 -7.85
N GLU A 50 -7.03 0.87 -6.81
CA GLU A 50 -5.58 0.74 -6.89
C GLU A 50 -5.16 -0.62 -7.43
N THR A 51 -5.71 -1.69 -6.86
CA THR A 51 -5.38 -3.05 -7.29
C THR A 51 -5.84 -3.30 -8.73
N ALA A 52 -7.00 -2.77 -9.14
CA ALA A 52 -7.50 -2.96 -10.50
C ALA A 52 -6.72 -2.18 -11.57
N ALA A 53 -6.25 -0.97 -11.24
CA ALA A 53 -5.41 -0.19 -12.15
C ALA A 53 -4.11 -0.94 -12.52
N HIS A 54 -3.53 -1.66 -11.56
CA HIS A 54 -2.36 -2.53 -11.81
C HIS A 54 -2.73 -3.85 -12.55
N MET A 55 -3.99 -4.29 -12.46
CA MET A 55 -4.48 -5.52 -13.12
C MET A 55 -4.77 -5.33 -14.61
N ALA A 56 -5.04 -4.11 -15.08
CA ALA A 56 -5.22 -3.83 -16.51
C ALA A 56 -4.02 -4.30 -17.34
N GLU A 57 -2.84 -4.38 -16.73
CA GLU A 57 -1.59 -4.83 -17.36
C GLU A 57 -1.39 -6.36 -17.33
N THR A 58 -2.09 -7.09 -16.43
CA THR A 58 -1.81 -8.50 -16.12
C THR A 58 -3.00 -9.46 -16.22
N GLY A 59 -4.23 -8.95 -16.43
CA GLY A 59 -5.48 -9.72 -16.50
C GLY A 59 -6.21 -9.80 -15.16
N LEU A 60 -7.36 -10.50 -15.11
CA LEU A 60 -8.20 -10.63 -13.91
C LEU A 60 -7.92 -11.93 -13.13
N PRO A 61 -7.03 -11.94 -12.12
CA PRO A 61 -6.86 -13.09 -11.23
C PRO A 61 -8.05 -13.24 -10.27
N GLY A 62 -8.55 -14.48 -10.15
CA GLY A 62 -9.57 -14.85 -9.15
C GLY A 62 -9.04 -14.99 -7.73
N ASN A 63 -7.72 -15.02 -7.54
CA ASN A 63 -7.07 -15.22 -6.24
C ASN A 63 -6.81 -13.88 -5.53
N ARG A 64 -7.88 -13.29 -5.01
CA ARG A 64 -7.84 -11.99 -4.33
C ARG A 64 -8.70 -12.02 -3.06
N TYR A 65 -8.20 -11.39 -2.01
CA TYR A 65 -8.87 -11.32 -0.72
C TYR A 65 -8.87 -9.90 -0.19
N VAL A 66 -9.98 -9.51 0.42
CA VAL A 66 -10.01 -8.30 1.25
C VAL A 66 -9.27 -8.61 2.54
N VAL A 67 -8.31 -7.77 2.90
CA VAL A 67 -7.50 -7.88 4.10
C VAL A 67 -7.78 -6.65 4.96
N ARG A 68 -8.23 -6.90 6.20
CA ARG A 68 -8.33 -5.88 7.23
C ARG A 68 -7.00 -5.75 7.93
N ILE A 69 -6.54 -4.53 8.13
CA ILE A 69 -5.31 -4.21 8.85
C ILE A 69 -5.66 -3.35 10.06
N ASP A 70 -5.50 -3.93 11.24
CA ASP A 70 -5.80 -3.32 12.53
C ASP A 70 -4.57 -2.54 13.00
N VAL A 71 -4.67 -1.22 12.98
CA VAL A 71 -3.58 -0.28 13.32
C VAL A 71 -3.79 0.26 14.74
N PRO A 72 -2.81 0.08 15.65
CA PRO A 72 -2.84 0.68 16.99
C PRO A 72 -2.96 2.21 16.94
N GLU A 73 -3.70 2.78 17.88
CA GLU A 73 -3.92 4.24 17.93
C GLU A 73 -2.61 5.04 17.97
N HIS A 74 -1.62 4.57 18.75
CA HIS A 74 -0.30 5.21 18.83
C HIS A 74 0.37 5.34 17.46
N ALA A 75 0.47 4.23 16.72
CA ALA A 75 1.07 4.21 15.39
C ALA A 75 0.30 5.12 14.42
N TRP A 76 -1.04 5.12 14.51
CA TRP A 76 -1.88 5.99 13.67
C TRP A 76 -1.71 7.47 14.00
N ARG A 77 -1.62 7.84 15.28
CA ARG A 77 -1.44 9.24 15.71
C ARG A 77 -0.09 9.81 15.28
N ASN A 78 0.95 8.97 15.23
CA ASN A 78 2.30 9.36 14.83
C ASN A 78 2.58 9.21 13.34
N ARG A 79 1.57 8.92 12.51
CA ARG A 79 1.73 8.83 11.06
C ARG A 79 2.20 10.15 10.47
N GLN A 80 3.04 10.08 9.45
CA GLN A 80 3.36 11.23 8.61
C GLN A 80 2.36 11.34 7.45
N VAL A 81 2.22 12.54 6.91
CA VAL A 81 1.34 12.84 5.77
C VAL A 81 2.13 13.67 4.77
N LEU A 82 2.21 13.20 3.53
CA LEU A 82 2.65 14.01 2.39
C LEU A 82 1.41 14.49 1.67
N ALA A 83 1.20 15.80 1.69
CA ALA A 83 0.14 16.43 0.91
C ALA A 83 0.58 16.58 -0.55
N PRO A 84 -0.33 16.53 -1.54
CA PRO A 84 0.01 16.69 -2.96
C PRO A 84 0.86 17.93 -3.26
N GLU A 85 0.64 19.03 -2.55
CA GLU A 85 1.33 20.31 -2.74
C GLU A 85 2.80 20.27 -2.28
N ALA A 86 3.15 19.31 -1.43
CA ALA A 86 4.51 19.10 -0.93
C ALA A 86 5.32 18.13 -1.82
N LEU A 87 4.69 17.54 -2.84
CA LEU A 87 5.32 16.57 -3.72
C LEU A 87 5.93 17.23 -4.96
N PRO A 88 7.02 16.68 -5.52
CA PRO A 88 7.54 17.09 -6.81
C PRO A 88 6.47 16.95 -7.89
N VAL A 89 6.43 17.85 -8.88
CA VAL A 89 5.43 17.83 -9.97
C VAL A 89 5.34 16.49 -10.73
N THR A 90 6.37 15.64 -10.65
CA THR A 90 6.45 14.34 -11.33
C THR A 90 5.99 13.16 -10.47
N TRP A 91 5.52 13.37 -9.23
CA TRP A 91 5.18 12.31 -8.28
C TRP A 91 4.09 11.36 -8.81
N ASP A 92 3.20 11.87 -9.65
CA ASP A 92 2.03 11.20 -10.22
C ASP A 92 2.28 10.61 -11.62
N ALA A 93 3.53 10.64 -12.11
CA ALA A 93 3.89 10.10 -13.42
C ALA A 93 3.41 8.65 -13.61
N ILE A 94 2.97 8.29 -14.82
CA ILE A 94 2.53 6.93 -15.20
C ILE A 94 3.31 6.50 -16.46
N PRO A 95 4.19 5.47 -16.38
CA PRO A 95 4.59 4.71 -15.17
C PRO A 95 5.27 5.57 -14.10
N ALA A 96 5.29 5.07 -12.86
CA ALA A 96 5.92 5.78 -11.73
C ALA A 96 7.39 6.09 -12.00
N GLY A 97 7.81 7.31 -11.69
CA GLY A 97 9.17 7.81 -11.87
C GLY A 97 10.02 7.72 -10.60
N GLU A 98 11.27 8.16 -10.71
CA GLU A 98 12.26 8.16 -9.63
C GLU A 98 11.84 9.02 -8.42
N SER A 99 11.19 10.17 -8.67
CA SER A 99 10.87 11.15 -7.62
C SER A 99 10.00 10.59 -6.49
N SER A 100 8.97 9.79 -6.80
CA SER A 100 8.14 9.16 -5.76
C SER A 100 8.85 8.00 -5.06
N ALA A 101 9.69 7.27 -5.79
CA ALA A 101 10.45 6.15 -5.23
C ALA A 101 11.53 6.64 -4.25
N GLU A 102 12.21 7.73 -4.56
CA GLU A 102 13.19 8.39 -3.68
C GLU A 102 12.55 8.89 -2.39
N LEU A 103 11.42 9.59 -2.46
CA LEU A 103 10.69 10.05 -1.27
C LEU A 103 10.29 8.89 -0.36
N GLY A 104 9.82 7.80 -0.95
CA GLY A 104 9.49 6.59 -0.22
C GLY A 104 10.72 5.93 0.42
N ALA A 105 11.85 5.88 -0.30
CA ALA A 105 13.11 5.34 0.20
C ALA A 105 13.68 6.17 1.35
N GLU A 106 13.63 7.51 1.26
CA GLU A 106 14.03 8.41 2.33
C GLU A 106 13.19 8.20 3.59
N TRP A 107 11.87 8.09 3.45
CA TRP A 107 10.98 7.80 4.57
C TRP A 107 11.26 6.43 5.21
N LEU A 108 11.44 5.38 4.39
CA LEU A 108 11.76 4.04 4.88
C LEU A 108 13.09 4.03 5.65
N ALA A 109 14.11 4.71 5.13
CA ALA A 109 15.44 4.78 5.73
C ALA A 109 15.45 5.64 7.01
N ALA A 110 14.71 6.75 7.03
CA ALA A 110 14.61 7.61 8.19
C ALA A 110 13.91 6.92 9.37
N GLY A 111 12.93 6.05 9.10
CA GLY A 111 12.22 5.29 10.12
C GLY A 111 11.54 6.19 11.17
N ALA A 112 11.16 7.42 10.78
CA ALA A 112 10.58 8.42 11.69
C ALA A 112 9.13 8.12 12.07
N SER A 113 8.43 7.32 11.27
CA SER A 113 7.07 6.88 11.52
C SER A 113 6.83 5.48 10.94
N ALA A 114 5.91 4.70 11.53
CA ALA A 114 5.51 3.41 10.98
C ALA A 114 4.61 3.56 9.75
N ILE A 115 3.92 4.69 9.62
CA ILE A 115 2.87 4.91 8.62
C ILE A 115 3.09 6.24 7.93
N LEU A 116 3.07 6.22 6.61
CA LEU A 116 3.06 7.40 5.75
C LEU A 116 1.77 7.43 4.94
N LEU A 117 1.02 8.53 5.02
CA LEU A 117 -0.07 8.80 4.10
C LEU A 117 0.48 9.56 2.89
N VAL A 118 0.16 9.04 1.71
CA VAL A 118 0.49 9.63 0.41
C VAL A 118 -0.79 9.72 -0.42
N PRO A 119 -0.92 10.69 -1.33
CA PRO A 119 -2.08 10.75 -2.21
C PRO A 119 -2.12 9.55 -3.16
N SER A 120 -3.33 9.08 -3.45
CA SER A 120 -3.54 8.16 -4.58
C SER A 120 -3.31 8.91 -5.89
N VAL A 121 -2.66 8.28 -6.87
CA VAL A 121 -2.59 8.85 -8.22
C VAL A 121 -3.94 8.77 -8.94
N ILE A 122 -4.80 7.85 -8.54
CA ILE A 122 -6.09 7.62 -9.19
C ILE A 122 -7.15 8.59 -8.63
N VAL A 123 -7.13 8.83 -7.32
CA VAL A 123 -8.03 9.77 -6.64
C VAL A 123 -7.21 10.63 -5.66
N PRO A 124 -6.61 11.75 -6.10
CA PRO A 124 -5.68 12.54 -5.29
C PRO A 124 -6.23 13.08 -3.96
N GLU A 125 -7.55 13.19 -3.84
CA GLU A 125 -8.25 13.57 -2.61
C GLU A 125 -8.28 12.46 -1.55
N GLU A 126 -8.03 11.21 -1.94
CA GLU A 126 -7.92 10.07 -1.04
C GLU A 126 -6.46 9.64 -0.82
N ALA A 127 -6.20 9.02 0.33
CA ALA A 127 -4.87 8.61 0.73
C ALA A 127 -4.65 7.09 0.62
N VAL A 128 -3.48 6.74 0.10
CA VAL A 128 -2.84 5.44 0.30
C VAL A 128 -2.03 5.53 1.59
N ALA A 129 -2.08 4.48 2.41
CA ALA A 129 -1.30 4.36 3.62
C ALA A 129 -0.19 3.33 3.41
N LEU A 130 1.06 3.80 3.41
CA LEU A 130 2.25 2.97 3.40
C LEU A 130 2.60 2.57 4.82
N ILE A 131 3.02 1.32 5.04
CA ILE A 131 3.50 0.85 6.34
C ILE A 131 4.94 0.36 6.17
N ASN A 132 5.82 0.87 7.02
CA ASN A 132 7.21 0.43 7.11
C ASN A 132 7.29 -0.76 8.07
N PRO A 133 7.45 -2.00 7.56
CA PRO A 133 7.47 -3.19 8.41
C PRO A 133 8.69 -3.25 9.34
N ALA A 134 9.77 -2.51 9.05
CA ALA A 134 10.95 -2.43 9.90
C ALA A 134 10.80 -1.48 11.09
N HIS A 135 9.77 -0.62 11.10
CA HIS A 135 9.57 0.32 12.20
C HIS A 135 9.03 -0.40 13.47
N PRO A 136 9.54 -0.10 14.68
CA PRO A 136 9.12 -0.79 15.91
C PRO A 136 7.61 -0.78 16.17
N ASP A 137 6.94 0.35 15.91
CA ASP A 137 5.48 0.45 16.05
C ASP A 137 4.68 -0.44 15.10
N ALA A 138 5.28 -0.92 13.99
CA ALA A 138 4.63 -1.83 13.06
C ALA A 138 4.44 -3.24 13.65
N ALA A 139 5.24 -3.63 14.66
CA ALA A 139 5.17 -4.95 15.29
C ALA A 139 3.82 -5.25 15.97
N LYS A 140 3.03 -4.21 16.29
CA LYS A 140 1.70 -4.33 16.88
C LYS A 140 0.56 -4.27 15.86
N ILE A 141 0.86 -4.01 14.59
CA ILE A 141 -0.11 -4.03 13.50
C ILE A 141 -0.47 -5.48 13.20
N LYS A 142 -1.76 -5.75 12.98
CA LYS A 142 -2.26 -7.09 12.65
C LYS A 142 -3.03 -7.06 11.34
N ALA A 143 -2.89 -8.11 10.55
CA ALA A 143 -3.66 -8.29 9.32
C ALA A 143 -4.53 -9.54 9.44
N THR A 144 -5.68 -9.52 8.78
CA THR A 144 -6.58 -10.67 8.69
C THR A 144 -7.27 -10.66 7.34
N ALA A 145 -7.11 -11.74 6.57
CA ALA A 145 -7.92 -11.96 5.38
C ALA A 145 -9.38 -12.22 5.81
N VAL A 146 -10.31 -11.37 5.36
CA VAL A 146 -11.71 -11.40 5.84
C VAL A 146 -12.65 -12.14 4.89
N ARG A 147 -12.44 -12.03 3.58
CA ARG A 147 -13.23 -12.70 2.53
C ARG A 147 -12.52 -12.63 1.17
N SER A 148 -12.96 -13.45 0.22
CA SER A 148 -12.58 -13.29 -1.18
C SER A 148 -13.07 -11.96 -1.76
N PHE A 149 -12.39 -11.49 -2.80
CA PHE A 149 -12.74 -10.32 -3.60
C PHE A 149 -12.84 -10.71 -5.08
N GLU A 150 -13.99 -10.43 -5.70
CA GLU A 150 -14.30 -10.84 -7.07
C GLU A 150 -14.41 -9.62 -8.00
N TYR A 151 -13.39 -9.40 -8.84
CA TYR A 151 -13.40 -8.32 -9.84
C TYR A 151 -14.39 -8.53 -10.97
N SER A 152 -14.79 -9.77 -11.27
CA SER A 152 -15.82 -10.06 -12.28
C SER A 152 -17.17 -9.43 -11.95
N ARG A 153 -17.44 -9.08 -10.69
CA ARG A 153 -18.65 -8.34 -10.31
C ARG A 153 -18.55 -6.85 -10.62
N LEU A 154 -17.34 -6.32 -10.67
CA LEU A 154 -17.00 -4.92 -10.93
C LEU A 154 -16.93 -4.64 -12.44
N PHE A 155 -16.17 -5.44 -13.17
CA PHE A 155 -16.02 -5.37 -14.62
C PHE A 155 -16.98 -6.35 -15.28
N ARG A 156 -18.17 -5.86 -15.63
CA ARG A 156 -19.20 -6.64 -16.35
C ARG A 156 -19.12 -6.39 -17.84
#